data_AF-A0A2E3U410-F1
#
_entry.id   AF-A0A2E3U410-F1
#
_cell.length_a   1.000
_cell.length_b   1.000
_cell.length_c   1.000
_cell.angle_alpha   90.00
_cell.angle_beta   90.00
_cell.angle_gamma   90.00
#
_symmetry.space_group_name_H-M   'P 1'
#
loop_
_entity.id
_entity.type
_entity.pdbx_description
1 polymer ?
#
loop_
_entity_poly.entity_id
_entity_poly.type
_entity_poly.pdbx_seq_one_letter_code
_entity_poly.pdbx_strand_id
1 'polypeptide(L)'
;MPAATPRFSISRVRHLQGRATRLLARLHPHFPLTVAGLAVLAMALLALQGFGYRRMDLVVFALTVCALSIVTFSVVMVTVTGLVLRRRLRHLSDASLPACQAEAGFPNETGFRLPALTWLPLMTLEWCVVVPDGFVTRNRINPDDNAVDEEITPWQRCRTSQLVRLFTLRDVLGLCRFSWRQSQALPLQVLPQTGRLRHLPVLRSMESEDGIPNPAGRPEGDRMDIRRYAAGDSVRDIMWRVYARNRHLNVRLAERSVFHTDRTLAYLVTGDADEAAAGVARFALTQGAIGAPWVFGADGSDDTATTLAAALPLIAGSRRDRDQRVTADDGLDRFLARQGSGQCACIVFAPATPGPWTARLQRTLQSSPGPFSVVFSTDGINDEQRVPWWQTLALADRARAGGRETQTTATVRQLMLEFHKLGAHVVMVDRQTGLSFDQHLKRV
;
A
#
# COMPACT_ATOMS: atom_id res chain seq x y z
N MET A 1 -0.68 -53.60 -23.35
CA MET A 1 -1.94 -52.81 -23.33
C MET A 1 -2.11 -52.16 -21.95
N PRO A 2 -1.85 -50.85 -21.79
CA PRO A 2 -2.29 -50.12 -20.61
C PRO A 2 -3.59 -49.38 -20.90
N ALA A 3 -4.59 -49.55 -20.04
CA ALA A 3 -5.88 -48.88 -20.11
C ALA A 3 -5.73 -47.40 -19.72
N ALA A 4 -6.20 -46.50 -20.59
CA ALA A 4 -6.28 -45.07 -20.34
C ALA A 4 -7.48 -44.76 -19.43
N THR A 5 -7.24 -44.10 -18.29
CA THR A 5 -8.27 -43.50 -17.46
C THR A 5 -8.60 -42.07 -17.94
N PRO A 6 -9.88 -41.66 -17.98
CA PRO A 6 -10.26 -40.37 -18.57
C PRO A 6 -10.08 -39.23 -17.55
N ARG A 7 -9.27 -38.23 -17.89
CA ARG A 7 -9.17 -36.94 -17.19
C ARG A 7 -10.38 -36.06 -17.51
N PHE A 8 -11.47 -36.21 -16.77
CA PHE A 8 -12.63 -35.31 -16.88
C PHE A 8 -12.46 -34.01 -16.05
N SER A 9 -12.26 -32.89 -16.76
CA SER A 9 -12.91 -31.58 -16.58
C SER A 9 -13.17 -31.03 -15.15
N ILE A 10 -12.13 -30.80 -14.35
CA ILE A 10 -12.24 -30.02 -13.09
C ILE A 10 -12.16 -28.49 -13.36
N SER A 11 -11.59 -28.05 -14.49
CA SER A 11 -11.37 -26.62 -14.78
C SER A 11 -12.65 -25.86 -15.16
N ARG A 12 -13.59 -26.48 -15.91
CA ARG A 12 -14.83 -25.80 -16.32
C ARG A 12 -15.79 -25.54 -15.15
N VAL A 13 -15.83 -26.43 -14.16
CA VAL A 13 -16.70 -26.30 -12.97
C VAL A 13 -16.25 -25.12 -12.09
N ARG A 14 -14.93 -24.94 -11.90
CA ARG A 14 -14.37 -23.78 -11.17
C ARG A 14 -14.61 -22.45 -11.89
N HIS A 15 -14.56 -22.43 -13.23
CA HIS A 15 -14.85 -21.22 -14.01
C HIS A 15 -16.34 -20.84 -13.99
N LEU A 16 -17.25 -21.82 -14.03
CA LEU A 16 -18.69 -21.58 -13.89
C LEU A 16 -19.05 -21.17 -12.46
N GLN A 17 -18.46 -21.78 -11.44
CA GLN A 17 -18.61 -21.34 -10.04
C GLN A 17 -18.10 -19.91 -9.84
N GLY A 18 -16.96 -19.54 -10.41
CA GLY A 18 -16.41 -18.18 -10.32
C GLY A 18 -17.23 -17.12 -11.04
N ARG A 19 -17.96 -17.47 -12.11
CA ARG A 19 -18.91 -16.57 -12.80
C ARG A 19 -20.24 -16.49 -12.05
N ALA A 20 -20.75 -17.60 -11.54
CA ALA A 20 -21.98 -17.65 -10.75
C ALA A 20 -21.83 -16.89 -9.43
N THR A 21 -20.70 -16.99 -8.72
CA THR A 21 -20.43 -16.23 -7.50
C THR A 21 -20.27 -14.74 -7.77
N ARG A 22 -19.70 -14.34 -8.90
CA ARG A 22 -19.63 -12.92 -9.31
C ARG A 22 -20.99 -12.37 -9.74
N LEU A 23 -21.83 -13.15 -10.41
CA LEU A 23 -23.20 -12.78 -10.76
C LEU A 23 -24.08 -12.69 -9.50
N LEU A 24 -24.00 -13.67 -8.60
CA LEU A 24 -24.65 -13.64 -7.30
C LEU A 24 -24.17 -12.44 -6.47
N ALA A 25 -22.86 -12.15 -6.43
CA ALA A 25 -22.33 -10.97 -5.74
C ALA A 25 -22.75 -9.63 -6.38
N ARG A 26 -23.07 -9.61 -7.68
CA ARG A 26 -23.62 -8.43 -8.39
C ARG A 26 -25.13 -8.26 -8.21
N LEU A 27 -25.88 -9.36 -8.03
CA LEU A 27 -27.33 -9.36 -7.83
C LEU A 27 -27.74 -9.26 -6.35
N HIS A 28 -26.92 -9.79 -5.43
CA HIS A 28 -27.13 -9.73 -3.97
C HIS A 28 -27.33 -8.31 -3.40
N PRO A 29 -26.74 -7.22 -3.92
CA PRO A 29 -27.03 -5.88 -3.39
C PRO A 29 -28.45 -5.40 -3.72
N HIS A 30 -29.07 -5.98 -4.77
CA HIS A 30 -30.36 -5.53 -5.33
C HIS A 30 -31.52 -6.42 -4.90
N PHE A 31 -31.24 -7.62 -4.38
CA PHE A 31 -32.26 -8.53 -3.89
C PHE A 31 -32.63 -8.17 -2.45
N PRO A 32 -33.89 -7.80 -2.18
CA PRO A 32 -34.29 -7.22 -0.90
C PRO A 32 -34.38 -8.24 0.23
N LEU A 33 -34.42 -9.54 -0.05
CA LEU A 33 -34.55 -10.58 0.97
C LEU A 33 -33.19 -11.16 1.36
N THR A 34 -32.99 -11.35 2.66
CA THR A 34 -31.83 -12.08 3.20
C THR A 34 -32.03 -13.59 3.03
N VAL A 35 -30.98 -14.37 3.33
CA VAL A 35 -31.10 -15.84 3.37
C VAL A 35 -32.16 -16.28 4.40
N ALA A 36 -32.23 -15.60 5.55
CA ALA A 36 -33.25 -15.84 6.56
C ALA A 36 -34.65 -15.47 6.05
N GLY A 37 -34.80 -14.31 5.39
CA GLY A 37 -36.06 -13.90 4.77
C GLY A 37 -36.55 -14.90 3.71
N LEU A 38 -35.64 -15.40 2.88
CA LEU A 38 -35.94 -16.46 1.90
C LEU A 38 -36.37 -17.77 2.57
N ALA A 39 -35.70 -18.19 3.63
CA ALA A 39 -36.05 -19.40 4.35
C ALA A 39 -37.43 -19.28 5.01
N VAL A 40 -37.71 -18.16 5.68
CA VAL A 40 -39.02 -17.88 6.28
C VAL A 40 -40.11 -17.85 5.22
N LEU A 41 -39.88 -17.17 4.09
CA LEU A 41 -40.80 -17.14 2.96
C LEU A 41 -41.09 -18.55 2.42
N ALA A 42 -40.05 -19.34 2.18
CA ALA A 42 -40.19 -20.70 1.66
C ALA A 42 -40.92 -21.62 2.65
N MET A 43 -40.58 -21.58 3.94
CA MET A 43 -41.27 -22.35 4.97
C MET A 43 -42.74 -21.94 5.10
N ALA A 44 -43.04 -20.65 5.08
CA ALA A 44 -44.41 -20.16 5.15
C ALA A 44 -45.24 -20.61 3.94
N LEU A 45 -44.68 -20.55 2.73
CA LEU A 45 -45.35 -21.03 1.51
C LEU A 45 -45.58 -22.54 1.51
N LEU A 46 -44.58 -23.33 1.93
CA LEU A 46 -44.70 -24.78 2.01
C LEU A 46 -45.71 -25.21 3.08
N ALA A 47 -45.70 -24.57 4.26
CA ALA A 47 -46.66 -24.83 5.31
C ALA A 47 -48.08 -24.41 4.91
N LEU A 48 -48.23 -23.28 4.22
CA LEU A 48 -49.52 -22.82 3.70
C LEU A 48 -50.09 -23.81 2.66
N GLN A 49 -49.25 -24.28 1.74
CA GLN A 49 -49.67 -25.25 0.72
C GLN A 49 -49.96 -26.63 1.31
N GLY A 50 -49.10 -27.11 2.21
CA GLY A 50 -49.16 -28.47 2.76
C GLY A 50 -50.19 -28.66 3.87
N PHE A 51 -50.27 -27.73 4.81
CA PHE A 51 -51.14 -27.83 6.00
C PHE A 51 -52.36 -26.92 5.90
N GLY A 52 -52.16 -25.67 5.46
CA GLY A 52 -53.26 -24.71 5.31
C GLY A 52 -54.29 -25.16 4.27
N TYR A 53 -53.87 -25.31 3.01
CA TYR A 53 -54.79 -25.65 1.91
C TYR A 53 -55.14 -27.15 1.84
N ARG A 54 -54.16 -28.05 1.96
CA ARG A 54 -54.41 -29.49 1.78
C ARG A 54 -55.04 -30.18 3.00
N ARG A 55 -54.67 -29.78 4.22
CA ARG A 55 -55.19 -30.39 5.46
C ARG A 55 -56.26 -29.56 6.16
N MET A 56 -56.55 -28.36 5.66
CA MET A 56 -57.51 -27.41 6.24
C MET A 56 -57.24 -27.08 7.71
N ASP A 57 -55.97 -27.05 8.11
CA ASP A 57 -55.59 -26.58 9.45
C ASP A 57 -55.67 -25.06 9.50
N LEU A 58 -56.73 -24.55 10.14
CA LEU A 58 -57.03 -23.13 10.20
C LEU A 58 -56.01 -22.34 11.05
N VAL A 59 -55.37 -22.98 12.03
CA VAL A 59 -54.34 -22.35 12.87
C VAL A 59 -53.06 -22.14 12.06
N VAL A 60 -52.60 -23.17 11.35
CA VAL A 60 -51.41 -23.08 10.50
C VAL A 60 -51.65 -22.14 9.32
N PHE A 61 -52.87 -22.13 8.77
CA PHE A 61 -53.28 -21.16 7.76
C PHE A 61 -53.11 -19.71 8.26
N ALA A 62 -53.68 -19.37 9.42
CA ALA A 62 -53.57 -18.02 9.97
C ALA A 62 -52.10 -17.62 10.24
N LEU A 63 -51.31 -18.52 10.84
CA LEU A 63 -49.89 -18.25 11.15
C LEU A 63 -49.06 -18.01 9.88
N THR A 64 -49.27 -18.81 8.84
CA THR A 64 -48.53 -18.67 7.57
C THR A 64 -48.93 -17.41 6.82
N VAL A 65 -50.21 -17.02 6.81
CA VAL A 65 -50.67 -15.74 6.25
C VAL A 65 -50.05 -14.56 7.01
N CYS A 66 -49.99 -14.61 8.34
CA CYS A 66 -49.31 -13.59 9.14
C CYS A 66 -47.82 -13.50 8.81
N ALA A 67 -47.11 -14.63 8.73
CA ALA A 67 -45.69 -14.67 8.38
C ALA A 67 -45.43 -14.08 6.97
N LEU A 68 -46.24 -14.46 5.97
CA LEU A 68 -46.17 -13.91 4.62
C LEU A 68 -46.45 -12.40 4.60
N SER A 69 -47.41 -11.93 5.38
CA SER A 69 -47.75 -10.51 5.51
C SER A 69 -46.59 -9.72 6.10
N ILE A 70 -45.94 -10.23 7.16
CA ILE A 70 -44.76 -9.61 7.77
C ILE A 70 -43.62 -9.52 6.75
N VAL A 71 -43.28 -10.62 6.07
CA VAL A 71 -42.20 -10.62 5.06
C VAL A 71 -42.51 -9.63 3.94
N THR A 72 -43.74 -9.63 3.41
CA THR A 72 -44.15 -8.74 2.32
C THR A 72 -44.08 -7.28 2.75
N PHE A 73 -44.57 -6.96 3.95
CA PHE A 73 -44.52 -5.62 4.50
C PHE A 73 -43.06 -5.18 4.72
N SER A 74 -42.21 -6.02 5.32
CA SER A 74 -40.78 -5.73 5.48
C SER A 74 -40.09 -5.46 4.15
N VAL A 75 -40.38 -6.23 3.09
CA VAL A 75 -39.81 -6.00 1.75
C VAL A 75 -40.23 -4.64 1.21
N VAL A 76 -41.54 -4.33 1.23
CA VAL A 76 -42.06 -3.05 0.73
C VAL A 76 -41.46 -1.89 1.53
N MET A 77 -41.44 -2.00 2.85
CA MET A 77 -40.97 -0.96 3.74
C MET A 77 -39.47 -0.69 3.57
N VAL A 78 -38.63 -1.73 3.51
CA VAL A 78 -37.17 -1.59 3.33
C VAL A 78 -36.85 -1.04 1.95
N THR A 79 -37.57 -1.48 0.91
CA THR A 79 -37.32 -1.02 -0.47
C THR A 79 -37.74 0.44 -0.68
N VAL A 80 -38.94 0.82 -0.23
CA VAL A 80 -39.43 2.22 -0.33
C VAL A 80 -38.53 3.15 0.48
N THR A 81 -38.26 2.81 1.74
CA THR A 81 -37.40 3.62 2.62
C THR A 81 -35.97 3.72 2.08
N GLY A 82 -35.42 2.61 1.57
CA GLY A 82 -34.10 2.58 0.93
C GLY A 82 -34.02 3.46 -0.32
N LEU A 83 -35.07 3.49 -1.16
CA LEU A 83 -35.14 4.37 -2.32
C LEU A 83 -35.24 5.86 -1.95
N VAL A 84 -36.04 6.19 -0.92
CA VAL A 84 -36.16 7.57 -0.40
C VAL A 84 -34.83 8.04 0.19
N LEU A 85 -34.19 7.23 1.04
CA LEU A 85 -32.87 7.52 1.59
C LEU A 85 -31.82 7.66 0.50
N ARG A 86 -31.80 6.76 -0.49
CA ARG A 86 -30.87 6.85 -1.62
C ARG A 86 -31.02 8.17 -2.39
N ARG A 87 -32.24 8.68 -2.58
CA ARG A 87 -32.45 9.98 -3.23
C ARG A 87 -31.97 11.14 -2.35
N ARG A 88 -32.31 11.14 -1.06
CA ARG A 88 -31.87 12.19 -0.11
C ARG A 88 -30.35 12.23 0.04
N LEU A 89 -29.71 11.07 0.19
CA LEU A 89 -28.26 10.98 0.33
C LEU A 89 -27.51 11.37 -0.95
N ARG A 90 -28.09 11.16 -2.14
CA ARG A 90 -27.49 11.66 -3.39
C ARG A 90 -27.31 13.17 -3.35
N HIS A 91 -28.37 13.91 -2.99
CA HIS A 91 -28.29 15.36 -2.89
C HIS A 91 -27.26 15.84 -1.87
N LEU A 92 -27.11 15.15 -0.74
CA LEU A 92 -26.06 15.44 0.23
C LEU A 92 -24.66 15.10 -0.28
N SER A 93 -24.54 14.07 -1.12
CA SER A 93 -23.25 13.62 -1.69
C SER A 93 -22.80 14.45 -2.89
N ASP A 94 -23.69 15.23 -3.50
CA ASP A 94 -23.34 16.16 -4.58
C ASP A 94 -22.47 17.32 -4.05
N ALA A 95 -22.57 17.63 -2.75
CA ALA A 95 -21.67 18.57 -2.09
C ALA A 95 -20.29 17.92 -1.84
N SER A 96 -19.24 18.63 -2.25
CA SER A 96 -17.86 18.25 -1.94
C SER A 96 -17.57 18.46 -0.46
N LEU A 97 -16.94 17.46 0.15
CA LEU A 97 -16.43 17.57 1.52
C LEU A 97 -15.09 18.34 1.54
N PRO A 98 -14.71 18.92 2.70
CA PRO A 98 -13.41 19.57 2.88
C PRO A 98 -12.26 18.56 2.71
N ALA A 99 -11.09 19.05 2.32
CA ALA A 99 -9.92 18.18 2.17
C ALA A 99 -9.58 17.50 3.50
N CYS A 100 -9.37 16.18 3.45
CA CYS A 100 -9.04 15.36 4.60
C CYS A 100 -7.60 14.87 4.48
N GLN A 101 -6.78 15.24 5.46
CA GLN A 101 -5.44 14.69 5.64
C GLN A 101 -5.47 13.70 6.79
N ALA A 102 -5.10 12.46 6.50
CA ALA A 102 -5.13 11.35 7.45
C ALA A 102 -3.79 10.62 7.45
N GLU A 103 -3.58 9.83 8.49
CA GLU A 103 -2.42 8.94 8.60
C GLU A 103 -2.89 7.49 8.75
N ALA A 104 -2.23 6.59 8.04
CA ALA A 104 -2.52 5.16 8.11
C ALA A 104 -2.39 4.65 9.55
N GLY A 105 -3.37 3.86 9.99
CA GLY A 105 -3.46 3.28 11.33
C GLY A 105 -4.14 4.16 12.38
N PHE A 106 -4.50 5.41 12.04
CA PHE A 106 -5.16 6.34 12.99
C PHE A 106 -6.60 6.67 12.57
N PRO A 107 -7.52 6.82 13.55
CA PRO A 107 -8.87 7.26 13.28
C PRO A 107 -8.91 8.74 12.85
N ASN A 108 -9.71 9.04 11.84
CA ASN A 108 -9.90 10.38 11.29
C ASN A 108 -11.37 10.59 10.94
N GLU A 109 -11.88 11.81 11.12
CA GLU A 109 -13.23 12.17 10.71
C GLU A 109 -13.24 12.59 9.23
N THR A 110 -14.21 12.09 8.45
CA THR A 110 -14.35 12.49 7.04
C THR A 110 -15.11 13.80 6.86
N GLY A 111 -15.77 14.29 7.93
CA GLY A 111 -16.72 15.39 7.87
C GLY A 111 -18.09 15.00 7.30
N PHE A 112 -18.30 13.72 6.94
CA PHE A 112 -19.62 13.23 6.58
C PHE A 112 -20.46 13.00 7.84
N ARG A 113 -21.61 13.67 7.89
CA ARG A 113 -22.54 13.61 9.02
C ARG A 113 -23.94 13.32 8.54
N LEU A 114 -24.68 12.50 9.29
CA LEU A 114 -26.10 12.25 9.06
C LEU A 114 -26.88 12.51 10.34
N PRO A 115 -28.05 13.16 10.28
CA PRO A 115 -28.92 13.23 11.46
C PRO A 115 -29.31 11.80 11.89
N ALA A 116 -29.40 11.53 13.19
CA ALA A 116 -29.91 10.24 13.66
C ALA A 116 -31.31 10.01 13.07
N LEU A 117 -31.45 8.92 12.32
CA LEU A 117 -32.67 8.58 11.60
C LEU A 117 -33.68 7.90 12.53
N THR A 118 -34.03 8.54 13.63
CA THR A 118 -34.94 8.02 14.68
C THR A 118 -36.36 7.77 14.16
N TRP A 119 -36.73 8.39 13.04
CA TRP A 119 -38.00 8.16 12.36
C TRP A 119 -38.07 6.84 11.58
N LEU A 120 -36.95 6.11 11.41
CA LEU A 120 -36.92 4.82 10.74
C LEU A 120 -37.60 3.76 11.62
N PRO A 121 -38.81 3.29 11.27
CA PRO A 121 -39.50 2.34 12.13
C PRO A 121 -38.89 0.96 11.94
N LEU A 122 -38.40 0.35 13.02
CA LEU A 122 -37.86 -1.02 13.04
C LEU A 122 -36.78 -1.28 11.97
N MET A 123 -35.96 -0.27 11.66
CA MET A 123 -34.88 -0.37 10.67
C MET A 123 -33.59 0.27 11.15
N THR A 124 -32.47 -0.28 10.69
CA THR A 124 -31.13 0.25 10.95
C THR A 124 -30.44 0.60 9.63
N LEU A 125 -29.85 1.80 9.59
CA LEU A 125 -28.99 2.23 8.48
C LEU A 125 -27.52 2.13 8.92
N GLU A 126 -26.76 1.32 8.21
CA GLU A 126 -25.31 1.21 8.39
C GLU A 126 -24.62 1.60 7.09
N TRP A 127 -23.39 2.11 7.19
CA TRP A 127 -22.57 2.35 6.02
C TRP A 127 -21.11 2.12 6.32
N CYS A 128 -20.36 1.82 5.27
CA CYS A 128 -18.91 1.72 5.32
C CYS A 128 -18.28 2.24 4.03
N VAL A 129 -17.04 2.69 4.13
CA VAL A 129 -16.22 3.08 2.98
C VAL A 129 -15.71 1.82 2.30
N VAL A 130 -15.92 1.73 0.99
CA VAL A 130 -15.49 0.58 0.17
C VAL A 130 -14.37 0.95 -0.79
N VAL A 131 -14.35 2.21 -1.24
CA VAL A 131 -13.27 2.75 -2.07
C VAL A 131 -12.85 4.10 -1.46
N PRO A 132 -11.56 4.30 -1.12
CA PRO A 132 -10.46 3.34 -1.25
C PRO A 132 -10.63 2.10 -0.35
N ASP A 133 -9.93 1.01 -0.70
CA ASP A 133 -9.93 -0.24 0.06
C ASP A 133 -9.08 -0.13 1.35
N GLY A 134 -9.26 -1.07 2.27
CA GLY A 134 -8.49 -1.10 3.52
C GLY A 134 -8.92 -0.06 4.56
N PHE A 135 -10.14 0.47 4.46
CA PHE A 135 -10.70 1.42 5.42
C PHE A 135 -11.61 0.68 6.40
N VAL A 136 -11.44 0.95 7.68
CA VAL A 136 -12.41 0.56 8.71
C VAL A 136 -13.26 1.78 9.02
N THR A 137 -14.57 1.66 8.86
CA THR A 137 -15.52 2.74 9.15
C THR A 137 -16.22 2.48 10.47
N ARG A 138 -16.33 3.51 11.30
CA ARG A 138 -17.09 3.53 12.55
C ARG A 138 -18.04 4.72 12.53
N ASN A 139 -19.29 4.46 12.85
CA ASN A 139 -20.34 5.47 12.88
C ASN A 139 -20.56 5.84 14.35
N ARG A 140 -20.18 7.06 14.73
CA ARG A 140 -20.29 7.53 16.12
C ARG A 140 -21.47 8.46 16.25
N ILE A 141 -22.31 8.20 17.23
CA ILE A 141 -23.41 9.12 17.58
C ILE A 141 -22.80 10.23 18.42
N ASN A 142 -22.92 11.46 17.93
CA ASN A 142 -22.54 12.65 18.66
C ASN A 142 -23.67 12.98 19.66
N PRO A 143 -23.36 13.05 20.98
CA PRO A 143 -24.37 13.25 22.01
C PRO A 143 -25.00 14.65 21.98
N ASP A 144 -24.33 15.65 21.41
CA ASP A 144 -24.75 17.05 21.51
C ASP A 144 -25.82 17.42 20.47
N ASP A 145 -25.69 16.92 19.25
CA ASP A 145 -26.57 17.23 18.11
C ASP A 145 -27.37 16.01 17.60
N ASN A 146 -27.20 14.85 18.24
CA ASN A 146 -27.79 13.57 17.84
C ASN A 146 -27.50 13.27 16.34
N ALA A 147 -26.37 13.73 15.82
CA ALA A 147 -25.86 13.37 14.51
C ALA A 147 -25.01 12.11 14.61
N VAL A 148 -24.86 11.44 13.49
CA VAL A 148 -23.99 10.28 13.32
C VAL A 148 -22.82 10.71 12.45
N ASP A 149 -21.67 10.81 13.08
CA ASP A 149 -20.40 11.19 12.48
C ASP A 149 -19.66 9.96 11.95
N GLU A 150 -19.06 10.10 10.77
CA GLU A 150 -18.25 9.07 10.15
C GLU A 150 -16.77 9.20 10.55
N GLU A 151 -16.28 8.19 11.26
CA GLU A 151 -14.86 8.00 11.59
C GLU A 151 -14.28 6.88 10.70
N ILE A 152 -13.18 7.18 10.02
CA ILE A 152 -12.44 6.23 9.18
C ILE A 152 -11.07 5.94 9.78
N THR A 153 -10.63 4.68 9.72
CA THR A 153 -9.26 4.27 10.01
C THR A 153 -8.68 3.62 8.76
N PRO A 154 -7.91 4.35 7.95
CA PRO A 154 -7.24 3.77 6.79
C PRO A 154 -6.05 2.92 7.25
N TRP A 155 -5.82 1.75 6.65
CA TRP A 155 -4.65 0.91 6.98
C TRP A 155 -3.45 1.10 6.07
N GLN A 156 -3.66 1.71 4.91
CA GLN A 156 -2.64 1.93 3.90
C GLN A 156 -2.75 3.35 3.35
N ARG A 157 -1.63 3.90 2.88
CA ARG A 157 -1.60 5.21 2.23
C ARG A 157 -2.47 5.21 0.97
N CYS A 158 -3.07 6.35 0.66
CA CYS A 158 -3.78 6.53 -0.60
C CYS A 158 -3.95 8.02 -0.88
N ARG A 159 -4.15 8.33 -2.16
CA ARG A 159 -4.55 9.67 -2.60
C ARG A 159 -5.71 9.52 -3.56
N THR A 160 -6.86 10.06 -3.20
CA THR A 160 -8.06 10.03 -4.02
C THR A 160 -8.82 11.35 -3.91
N SER A 161 -9.57 11.72 -4.94
CA SER A 161 -10.51 12.84 -4.91
C SER A 161 -11.95 12.40 -4.63
N GLN A 162 -12.18 11.10 -4.52
CA GLN A 162 -13.50 10.51 -4.36
C GLN A 162 -13.50 9.37 -3.36
N LEU A 163 -14.58 9.27 -2.61
CA LEU A 163 -14.82 8.21 -1.63
C LEU A 163 -16.16 7.56 -1.95
N VAL A 164 -16.19 6.22 -2.01
CA VAL A 164 -17.40 5.43 -2.29
C VAL A 164 -17.85 4.72 -1.02
N ARG A 165 -19.05 5.07 -0.57
CA ARG A 165 -19.72 4.43 0.57
C ARG A 165 -20.70 3.36 0.11
N LEU A 166 -20.79 2.27 0.85
CA LEU A 166 -21.84 1.27 0.74
C LEU A 166 -22.81 1.47 1.89
N PHE A 167 -23.97 2.04 1.58
CA PHE A 167 -25.08 2.12 2.52
C PHE A 167 -25.86 0.81 2.52
N THR A 168 -26.28 0.36 3.70
CA THR A 168 -27.05 -0.85 3.91
C THR A 168 -28.16 -0.58 4.92
N LEU A 169 -29.39 -0.62 4.44
CA LEU A 169 -30.59 -0.56 5.26
C LEU A 169 -31.04 -1.99 5.59
N ARG A 170 -31.34 -2.27 6.85
CA ARG A 170 -31.83 -3.57 7.33
C ARG A 170 -33.08 -3.39 8.18
N ASP A 171 -33.96 -4.38 8.17
CA ASP A 171 -35.05 -4.48 9.15
C ASP A 171 -34.55 -5.11 10.47
N VAL A 172 -35.23 -4.82 11.58
CA VAL A 172 -34.88 -5.37 12.91
C VAL A 172 -34.97 -6.90 12.96
N LEU A 173 -35.86 -7.50 12.17
CA LEU A 173 -36.00 -8.96 12.08
C LEU A 173 -34.91 -9.62 11.23
N GLY A 174 -34.14 -8.84 10.46
CA GLY A 174 -33.09 -9.34 9.57
C GLY A 174 -33.62 -10.14 8.37
N LEU A 175 -34.90 -9.99 8.00
CA LEU A 175 -35.52 -10.66 6.86
C LEU A 175 -35.20 -9.95 5.54
N CYS A 176 -35.00 -8.63 5.59
CA CYS A 176 -34.85 -7.77 4.43
C CYS A 176 -33.62 -6.86 4.52
N ARG A 177 -32.99 -6.60 3.38
CA ARG A 177 -31.81 -5.75 3.24
C ARG A 177 -31.87 -4.98 1.93
N PHE A 178 -31.58 -3.68 1.97
CA PHE A 178 -31.38 -2.87 0.76
C PHE A 178 -30.03 -2.17 0.82
N SER A 179 -29.18 -2.42 -0.17
CA SER A 179 -27.83 -1.83 -0.22
C SER A 179 -27.59 -1.05 -1.51
N TRP A 180 -26.92 0.09 -1.40
CA TRP A 180 -26.50 0.88 -2.55
C TRP A 180 -25.14 1.51 -2.32
N ARG A 181 -24.42 1.75 -3.42
CA ARG A 181 -23.17 2.52 -3.41
C ARG A 181 -23.46 3.97 -3.74
N GLN A 182 -22.74 4.86 -3.08
CA GLN A 182 -22.80 6.29 -3.31
C GLN A 182 -21.36 6.84 -3.35
N SER A 183 -21.02 7.54 -4.43
CA SER A 183 -19.77 8.28 -4.53
C SER A 183 -19.98 9.69 -3.98
N GLN A 184 -18.96 10.23 -3.32
CA GLN A 184 -18.88 11.62 -2.88
C GLN A 184 -17.49 12.17 -3.16
N ALA A 185 -17.43 13.42 -3.61
CA ALA A 185 -16.17 14.13 -3.81
C ALA A 185 -15.56 14.51 -2.45
N LEU A 186 -14.33 14.07 -2.21
CA LEU A 186 -13.56 14.32 -1.00
C LEU A 186 -12.07 14.23 -1.38
N PRO A 187 -11.33 15.37 -1.41
CA PRO A 187 -9.88 15.33 -1.55
C PRO A 187 -9.26 14.67 -0.31
N LEU A 188 -8.91 13.40 -0.43
CA LEU A 188 -8.37 12.58 0.65
C LEU A 188 -6.90 12.27 0.38
N GLN A 189 -6.06 12.61 1.34
CA GLN A 189 -4.65 12.24 1.36
C GLN A 189 -4.34 11.48 2.64
N VAL A 190 -4.10 10.18 2.51
CA VAL A 190 -3.64 9.33 3.60
C VAL A 190 -2.13 9.12 3.46
N LEU A 191 -1.38 9.56 4.47
CA LEU A 191 0.06 9.34 4.55
C LEU A 191 0.38 7.98 5.20
N PRO A 192 1.48 7.32 4.79
CA PRO A 192 1.90 6.09 5.45
C PRO A 192 2.40 6.37 6.85
N GLN A 193 2.15 5.47 7.78
CA GLN A 193 2.65 5.58 9.15
C GLN A 193 4.18 5.53 9.17
N THR A 194 4.84 6.31 10.02
CA THR A 194 6.31 6.19 10.23
C THR A 194 6.68 5.15 11.31
N GLY A 195 5.70 4.63 12.03
CA GLY A 195 5.90 3.62 13.07
C GLY A 195 6.78 4.11 14.23
N ARG A 196 7.74 3.29 14.66
CA ARG A 196 8.64 3.58 15.79
C ARG A 196 10.01 4.11 15.36
N LEU A 197 10.17 4.54 14.11
CA LEU A 197 11.42 5.10 13.61
C LEU A 197 11.81 6.35 14.40
N ARG A 198 13.05 6.37 14.91
CA ARG A 198 13.61 7.53 15.65
C ARG A 198 14.81 8.14 14.96
N HIS A 199 15.62 7.30 14.33
CA HIS A 199 16.77 7.68 13.52
C HIS A 199 16.88 6.69 12.36
N LEU A 200 17.47 7.13 11.26
CA LEU A 200 17.93 6.25 10.19
C LEU A 200 19.46 6.36 10.14
N PRO A 201 20.18 5.28 9.83
CA PRO A 201 21.58 5.40 9.46
C PRO A 201 21.70 6.37 8.28
N VAL A 202 22.80 7.11 8.21
CA VAL A 202 23.04 8.04 7.10
C VAL A 202 22.98 7.24 5.80
N LEU A 203 21.98 7.54 4.97
CA LEU A 203 21.72 6.80 3.73
C LEU A 203 22.61 7.28 2.57
N ARG A 204 23.47 8.29 2.81
CA ARG A 204 24.44 8.78 1.83
C ARG A 204 25.45 7.70 1.51
N SER A 205 25.73 7.56 0.21
CA SER A 205 26.96 6.92 -0.25
C SER A 205 28.15 7.70 0.33
N MET A 206 29.03 7.00 1.05
CA MET A 206 30.27 7.53 1.65
C MET A 206 31.30 8.01 0.61
N GLU A 207 30.98 8.01 -0.69
CA GLU A 207 31.94 8.45 -1.71
C GLU A 207 32.06 9.98 -1.85
N SER A 208 31.22 10.77 -1.15
CA SER A 208 31.10 12.21 -1.41
C SER A 208 31.85 13.16 -0.44
N GLU A 209 32.41 12.69 0.67
CA GLU A 209 33.04 13.59 1.67
C GLU A 209 34.58 13.55 1.72
N ASP A 210 35.22 12.44 1.38
CA ASP A 210 36.65 12.27 1.69
C ASP A 210 37.63 12.47 0.51
N GLY A 211 37.17 12.91 -0.67
CA GLY A 211 38.07 13.06 -1.82
C GLY A 211 38.81 11.76 -2.17
N ILE A 212 38.25 10.60 -1.80
CA ILE A 212 38.87 9.30 -2.00
C ILE A 212 38.81 8.98 -3.49
N PRO A 213 39.95 8.74 -4.16
CA PRO A 213 39.99 8.51 -5.58
C PRO A 213 39.27 7.20 -5.94
N ASN A 214 38.16 7.31 -6.68
CA ASN A 214 37.47 6.15 -7.26
C ASN A 214 38.21 5.70 -8.55
N PRO A 215 38.65 4.43 -8.66
CA PRO A 215 39.36 3.94 -9.84
C PRO A 215 38.54 3.95 -11.14
N ALA A 216 37.22 4.09 -11.06
CA ALA A 216 36.31 4.20 -12.20
C ALA A 216 35.96 5.66 -12.60
N GLY A 217 36.49 6.66 -11.88
CA GLY A 217 36.22 8.07 -12.15
C GLY A 217 36.85 8.54 -13.46
N ARG A 218 36.15 9.42 -14.19
CA ARG A 218 36.73 10.12 -15.34
C ARG A 218 37.67 11.22 -14.83
N PRO A 219 38.87 11.39 -15.41
CA PRO A 219 39.75 12.49 -15.06
C PRO A 219 39.14 13.81 -15.58
N GLU A 220 38.65 14.66 -14.68
CA GLU A 220 38.13 15.99 -15.01
C GLU A 220 38.73 17.04 -14.06
N GLY A 221 39.28 18.13 -14.62
CA GLY A 221 39.91 19.23 -13.87
C GLY A 221 41.35 19.54 -14.32
N ASP A 222 41.84 20.72 -13.94
CA ASP A 222 43.20 21.24 -14.24
C ASP A 222 44.08 21.33 -12.96
N ARG A 223 43.62 20.72 -11.85
CA ARG A 223 44.39 20.63 -10.61
C ARG A 223 45.26 19.39 -10.67
N MET A 224 46.57 19.63 -10.68
CA MET A 224 47.59 18.60 -10.79
C MET A 224 48.10 18.26 -9.39
N ASP A 225 48.04 16.99 -8.99
CA ASP A 225 48.70 16.54 -7.79
C ASP A 225 50.21 16.39 -8.08
N ILE A 226 51.05 16.97 -7.21
CA ILE A 226 52.50 17.00 -7.38
C ILE A 226 53.12 16.09 -6.32
N ARG A 227 53.67 14.96 -6.77
CA ARG A 227 54.41 14.02 -5.91
C ARG A 227 55.83 13.78 -6.40
N ARG A 228 56.69 13.20 -5.56
CA ARG A 228 58.02 12.72 -5.99
C ARG A 228 57.87 11.56 -6.97
N TYR A 229 58.74 11.54 -7.98
CA TYR A 229 58.84 10.46 -8.95
C TYR A 229 59.07 9.11 -8.27
N ALA A 230 58.30 8.11 -8.68
CA ALA A 230 58.52 6.71 -8.34
C ALA A 230 58.83 5.88 -9.60
N ALA A 231 59.53 4.76 -9.44
CA ALA A 231 59.77 3.84 -10.54
C ALA A 231 58.43 3.32 -11.10
N GLY A 232 58.15 3.59 -12.37
CA GLY A 232 56.88 3.27 -13.03
C GLY A 232 56.08 4.50 -13.48
N ASP A 233 56.44 5.70 -13.02
CA ASP A 233 55.83 6.94 -13.52
C ASP A 233 56.32 7.27 -14.93
N SER A 234 55.43 7.90 -15.72
CA SER A 234 55.75 8.35 -17.08
C SER A 234 56.76 9.50 -17.05
N VAL A 235 57.81 9.39 -17.86
CA VAL A 235 58.83 10.45 -18.03
C VAL A 235 58.23 11.75 -18.59
N ARG A 236 57.10 11.66 -19.31
CA ARG A 236 56.38 12.82 -19.87
C ARG A 236 55.76 13.71 -18.79
N ASP A 237 55.49 13.15 -17.62
CA ASP A 237 54.81 13.82 -16.52
C ASP A 237 55.80 14.42 -15.51
N ILE A 238 57.10 14.29 -15.76
CA ILE A 238 58.15 14.90 -14.95
C ILE A 238 58.15 16.43 -15.13
N MET A 239 58.21 17.13 -14.01
CA MET A 239 58.31 18.60 -13.97
C MET A 239 59.77 19.05 -14.15
N TRP A 240 60.26 19.05 -15.39
CA TRP A 240 61.64 19.43 -15.74
C TRP A 240 62.06 20.82 -15.24
N ARG A 241 61.13 21.78 -15.22
CA ARG A 241 61.38 23.14 -14.70
C ARG A 241 61.68 23.15 -13.19
N VAL A 242 61.03 22.30 -12.40
CA VAL A 242 61.27 22.17 -10.96
C VAL A 242 62.58 21.44 -10.72
N TYR A 243 62.86 20.39 -11.51
CA TYR A 243 64.13 19.66 -11.45
C TYR A 243 65.33 20.57 -11.75
N ALA A 244 65.23 21.45 -12.75
CA ALA A 244 66.31 22.38 -13.08
C ALA A 244 66.64 23.35 -11.93
N ARG A 245 65.65 23.70 -11.11
CA ARG A 245 65.82 24.64 -9.98
C ARG A 245 66.28 23.93 -8.69
N ASN A 246 65.69 22.79 -8.36
CA ASN A 246 65.82 22.18 -7.03
C ASN A 246 66.42 20.76 -7.06
N ARG A 247 66.71 20.20 -8.25
CA ARG A 247 67.19 18.81 -8.47
C ARG A 247 66.30 17.70 -7.89
N HIS A 248 65.07 18.03 -7.51
CA HIS A 248 64.05 17.06 -7.10
C HIS A 248 63.18 16.66 -8.30
N LEU A 249 63.07 15.36 -8.53
CA LEU A 249 62.20 14.77 -9.55
C LEU A 249 60.77 14.70 -8.99
N ASN A 250 59.94 15.63 -9.42
CA ASN A 250 58.51 15.63 -9.13
C ASN A 250 57.71 15.36 -10.42
N VAL A 251 56.59 14.67 -10.26
CA VAL A 251 55.67 14.28 -11.34
C VAL A 251 54.34 14.98 -11.10
N ARG A 252 53.75 15.48 -12.19
CA ARG A 252 52.37 15.99 -12.20
C ARG A 252 51.44 14.84 -12.55
N LEU A 253 50.63 14.40 -11.60
CA LEU A 253 49.56 13.45 -11.87
C LEU A 253 48.27 14.24 -12.02
N ALA A 254 47.43 13.86 -12.99
CA ALA A 254 46.06 14.33 -13.01
C ALA A 254 45.41 13.91 -11.69
N GLU A 255 44.93 14.86 -10.91
CA GLU A 255 44.15 14.56 -9.71
C GLU A 255 42.91 13.75 -10.15
N ARG A 256 42.71 12.58 -9.53
CA ARG A 256 41.51 11.77 -9.76
C ARG A 256 40.41 12.29 -8.83
N SER A 257 39.85 13.46 -9.14
CA SER A 257 38.74 14.00 -8.34
C SER A 257 37.42 13.34 -8.73
N VAL A 258 36.72 12.79 -7.74
CA VAL A 258 35.33 12.34 -7.89
C VAL A 258 34.42 13.57 -7.86
N PHE A 259 33.47 13.56 -8.77
CA PHE A 259 32.43 14.57 -8.96
C PHE A 259 31.70 14.84 -7.64
N HIS A 260 31.54 16.12 -7.26
CA HIS A 260 30.54 16.50 -6.27
C HIS A 260 29.18 16.04 -6.81
N THR A 261 28.56 15.04 -6.18
CA THR A 261 27.16 14.74 -6.46
C THR A 261 26.36 15.89 -5.86
N ASP A 262 26.04 16.90 -6.68
CA ASP A 262 25.26 18.07 -6.24
C ASP A 262 23.83 17.71 -5.83
N ARG A 263 23.36 16.47 -6.05
CA ARG A 263 21.99 16.04 -5.70
C ARG A 263 21.87 14.53 -5.47
N THR A 264 21.24 14.14 -4.36
CA THR A 264 20.84 12.75 -4.11
C THR A 264 19.54 12.43 -4.84
N LEU A 265 19.51 11.33 -5.59
CA LEU A 265 18.27 10.80 -6.15
C LEU A 265 17.63 9.86 -5.14
N ALA A 266 16.32 9.98 -4.91
CA ALA A 266 15.57 9.10 -4.03
C ALA A 266 14.33 8.58 -4.76
N TYR A 267 14.05 7.28 -4.67
CA TYR A 267 12.92 6.68 -5.37
C TYR A 267 12.18 5.65 -4.51
N LEU A 268 10.85 5.72 -4.49
CA LEU A 268 9.99 4.74 -3.82
C LEU A 268 9.46 3.70 -4.82
N VAL A 269 9.92 2.45 -4.65
CA VAL A 269 9.44 1.30 -5.41
C VAL A 269 8.24 0.69 -4.70
N THR A 270 7.20 0.38 -5.48
CA THR A 270 5.93 -0.13 -4.96
C THR A 270 5.77 -1.63 -5.20
N GLY A 271 5.08 -2.29 -4.28
CA GLY A 271 4.81 -3.72 -4.29
C GLY A 271 3.70 -4.06 -3.28
N ASP A 272 3.31 -5.33 -3.19
CA ASP A 272 2.15 -5.74 -2.39
C ASP A 272 2.25 -5.38 -0.90
N ALA A 273 3.48 -5.33 -0.36
CA ALA A 273 3.80 -5.06 1.04
C ALA A 273 4.68 -3.80 1.24
N ASP A 274 4.44 -2.75 0.46
CA ASP A 274 5.30 -1.55 0.39
C ASP A 274 4.99 -0.45 1.41
N GLU A 275 4.00 -0.65 2.29
CA GLU A 275 3.57 0.36 3.25
C GLU A 275 4.70 0.75 4.23
N ALA A 276 5.52 -0.23 4.64
CA ALA A 276 6.70 0.03 5.47
C ALA A 276 7.75 0.87 4.72
N ALA A 277 8.01 0.56 3.45
CA ALA A 277 8.96 1.31 2.61
C ALA A 277 8.51 2.76 2.40
N ALA A 278 7.22 2.97 2.16
CA ALA A 278 6.63 4.30 2.06
C ALA A 278 6.73 5.08 3.38
N GLY A 279 6.53 4.41 4.52
CA GLY A 279 6.72 4.98 5.85
C GLY A 279 8.17 5.41 6.12
N VAL A 280 9.14 4.56 5.76
CA VAL A 280 10.58 4.87 5.86
C VAL A 280 10.98 6.01 4.92
N ALA A 281 10.48 6.03 3.69
CA ALA A 281 10.71 7.13 2.74
C ALA A 281 10.17 8.47 3.28
N ARG A 282 8.93 8.48 3.80
CA ARG A 282 8.33 9.65 4.47
C ARG A 282 9.21 10.12 5.63
N PHE A 283 9.63 9.20 6.49
CA PHE A 283 10.48 9.52 7.63
C PHE A 283 11.84 10.10 7.18
N ALA A 284 12.49 9.48 6.21
CA ALA A 284 13.78 9.91 5.68
C ALA A 284 13.74 11.33 5.10
N LEU A 285 12.69 11.66 4.35
CA LEU A 285 12.50 13.01 3.80
C LEU A 285 12.16 14.03 4.88
N THR A 286 11.34 13.65 5.86
CA THR A 286 10.91 14.55 6.95
C THR A 286 12.08 14.89 7.89
N GLN A 287 12.94 13.91 8.19
CA GLN A 287 14.10 14.07 9.08
C GLN A 287 15.38 14.48 8.33
N GLY A 288 15.34 14.64 7.00
CA GLY A 288 16.51 15.04 6.20
C GLY A 288 17.59 13.96 6.07
N ALA A 289 17.29 12.69 6.32
CA ALA A 289 18.26 11.58 6.32
C ALA A 289 18.89 11.29 4.92
N ILE A 290 18.25 11.78 3.85
CA ILE A 290 18.72 11.66 2.46
C ILE A 290 19.80 12.71 2.13
N GLY A 291 19.88 13.79 2.92
CA GLY A 291 20.73 14.95 2.67
C GLY A 291 20.18 15.84 1.53
N ALA A 292 20.38 17.16 1.65
CA ALA A 292 20.03 18.12 0.60
C ALA A 292 21.27 18.47 -0.25
N PRO A 293 21.12 18.77 -1.55
CA PRO A 293 19.89 18.75 -2.36
C PRO A 293 19.42 17.32 -2.71
N TRP A 294 18.12 17.12 -2.88
CA TRP A 294 17.55 15.83 -3.33
C TRP A 294 16.42 15.98 -4.35
N VAL A 295 16.23 14.93 -5.15
CA VAL A 295 15.08 14.77 -6.05
C VAL A 295 14.41 13.43 -5.74
N PHE A 296 13.12 13.47 -5.43
CA PHE A 296 12.31 12.31 -5.06
C PHE A 296 11.33 11.93 -6.17
N GLY A 297 11.27 10.64 -6.49
CA GLY A 297 10.25 10.04 -7.35
C GLY A 297 9.57 8.85 -6.65
N ALA A 298 8.42 8.43 -7.15
CA ALA A 298 7.72 7.25 -6.65
C ALA A 298 6.99 6.57 -7.79
N ASP A 299 6.90 5.24 -7.74
CA ASP A 299 6.01 4.50 -8.63
C ASP A 299 4.57 5.04 -8.53
N GLY A 300 3.84 5.03 -9.65
CA GLY A 300 2.45 5.52 -9.70
C GLY A 300 2.33 7.00 -10.06
N SER A 301 3.44 7.74 -10.11
CA SER A 301 3.51 9.08 -10.72
C SER A 301 4.77 9.25 -11.54
N ASP A 302 4.68 10.10 -12.56
CA ASP A 302 5.81 10.55 -13.37
C ASP A 302 6.41 11.87 -12.84
N ASP A 303 5.76 12.49 -11.86
CA ASP A 303 6.19 13.74 -11.23
C ASP A 303 7.38 13.53 -10.29
N THR A 304 8.19 14.58 -10.13
CA THR A 304 9.33 14.59 -9.19
C THR A 304 9.17 15.70 -8.17
N ALA A 305 9.64 15.45 -6.94
CA ALA A 305 9.63 16.43 -5.86
C ALA A 305 11.05 16.82 -5.44
N THR A 306 11.25 18.10 -5.13
CA THR A 306 12.47 18.64 -4.52
C THR A 306 12.23 19.25 -3.14
N THR A 307 10.97 19.28 -2.70
CA THR A 307 10.54 19.80 -1.40
C THR A 307 9.67 18.76 -0.69
N LEU A 308 9.69 18.77 0.65
CA LEU A 308 8.88 17.85 1.45
C LEU A 308 7.38 17.98 1.12
N ALA A 309 6.88 19.20 0.97
CA ALA A 309 5.48 19.47 0.63
C ALA A 309 5.06 18.84 -0.71
N ALA A 310 5.95 18.81 -1.70
CA ALA A 310 5.70 18.16 -2.99
C ALA A 310 5.87 16.63 -2.93
N ALA A 311 6.72 16.12 -2.03
CA ALA A 311 6.96 14.68 -1.92
C ALA A 311 5.83 13.92 -1.21
N LEU A 312 5.20 14.52 -0.19
CA LEU A 312 4.12 13.86 0.57
C LEU A 312 2.93 13.40 -0.31
N PRO A 313 2.43 14.20 -1.28
CA PRO A 313 1.40 13.75 -2.20
C PRO A 313 1.85 12.66 -3.17
N LEU A 314 3.15 12.59 -3.52
CA LEU A 314 3.70 11.51 -4.34
C LEU A 314 3.73 10.20 -3.56
N ILE A 315 4.16 10.24 -2.30
CA ILE A 315 4.15 9.06 -1.42
C ILE A 315 2.74 8.52 -1.21
N ALA A 316 1.77 9.40 -0.90
CA ALA A 316 0.38 9.01 -0.70
C ALA A 316 -0.25 8.40 -1.98
N GLY A 317 0.08 8.98 -3.14
CA GLY A 317 -0.42 8.52 -4.44
C GLY A 317 0.35 7.35 -5.05
N SER A 318 1.45 6.91 -4.44
CA SER A 318 2.29 5.87 -5.04
C SER A 318 1.65 4.48 -4.99
N ARG A 319 0.73 4.26 -4.04
CA ARG A 319 0.10 2.95 -3.86
C ARG A 319 -0.69 2.58 -5.12
N ARG A 320 -0.40 1.40 -5.67
CA ARG A 320 -1.14 0.87 -6.81
C ARG A 320 -2.41 0.18 -6.33
N ASP A 321 -3.53 0.48 -6.96
CA ASP A 321 -4.75 -0.29 -6.75
C ASP A 321 -4.55 -1.73 -7.26
N ARG A 322 -5.01 -2.71 -6.48
CA ARG A 322 -4.85 -4.14 -6.77
C ARG A 322 -5.47 -4.58 -8.11
N ASP A 323 -6.43 -3.80 -8.63
CA ASP A 323 -7.11 -4.04 -9.91
C ASP A 323 -6.41 -3.38 -11.11
N GLN A 324 -5.45 -2.49 -10.88
CA GLN A 324 -4.72 -1.82 -11.95
C GLN A 324 -3.64 -2.77 -12.47
N ARG A 325 -3.81 -3.26 -13.71
CA ARG A 325 -2.82 -4.12 -14.37
C ARG A 325 -1.46 -3.42 -14.35
N VAL A 326 -0.46 -4.15 -13.85
CA VAL A 326 0.95 -3.78 -13.94
C VAL A 326 1.27 -3.50 -15.41
N THR A 327 1.34 -2.24 -15.80
CA THR A 327 2.02 -1.87 -17.03
C THR A 327 3.48 -2.23 -16.82
N ALA A 328 4.05 -2.98 -17.77
CA ALA A 328 5.39 -3.55 -17.72
C ALA A 328 6.53 -2.50 -17.82
N ASP A 329 6.22 -1.26 -17.45
CA ASP A 329 7.03 -0.09 -17.74
C ASP A 329 7.60 0.44 -16.41
N ASP A 330 8.93 0.47 -16.34
CA ASP A 330 9.70 0.59 -15.12
C ASP A 330 9.87 2.07 -14.74
N GLY A 331 9.09 2.51 -13.74
CA GLY A 331 9.06 3.90 -13.31
C GLY A 331 10.43 4.42 -12.86
N LEU A 332 11.25 3.57 -12.22
CA LEU A 332 12.62 3.93 -11.82
C LEU A 332 13.52 4.20 -13.03
N ASP A 333 13.48 3.37 -14.07
CA ASP A 333 14.30 3.56 -15.27
C ASP A 333 13.94 4.89 -15.96
N ARG A 334 12.65 5.19 -16.08
CA ARG A 334 12.19 6.47 -16.62
C ARG A 334 12.60 7.66 -15.76
N PHE A 335 12.54 7.51 -14.43
CA PHE A 335 12.99 8.52 -13.48
C PHE A 335 14.50 8.79 -13.66
N LEU A 336 15.34 7.75 -13.68
CA LEU A 336 16.78 7.88 -13.89
C LEU A 336 17.10 8.51 -15.26
N ALA A 337 16.43 8.06 -16.32
CA ALA A 337 16.61 8.61 -17.66
C ALA A 337 16.30 10.12 -17.73
N ARG A 338 15.26 10.58 -17.03
CA ARG A 338 14.89 12.01 -16.96
C ARG A 338 15.86 12.86 -16.15
N GLN A 339 16.46 12.29 -15.11
CA GLN A 339 17.46 13.00 -14.31
C GLN A 339 18.82 13.11 -15.03
N GLY A 340 19.06 12.28 -16.05
CA GLY A 340 20.28 12.28 -16.85
C GLY A 340 21.36 11.36 -16.28
N SER A 341 22.23 10.86 -17.15
CA SER A 341 23.22 9.79 -16.90
C SER A 341 24.41 10.20 -16.01
N GLY A 342 24.25 11.23 -15.17
CA GLY A 342 25.28 11.60 -14.21
C GLY A 342 25.45 10.51 -13.15
N GLN A 343 26.66 10.36 -12.60
CA GLN A 343 26.97 9.46 -11.49
C GLN A 343 26.33 9.98 -10.17
N CYS A 344 25.00 10.15 -10.13
CA CYS A 344 24.29 10.56 -8.93
C CYS A 344 24.03 9.35 -8.04
N ALA A 345 24.29 9.47 -6.74
CA ALA A 345 23.87 8.47 -5.78
C ALA A 345 22.35 8.34 -5.75
N CYS A 346 21.86 7.11 -5.88
CA CYS A 346 20.43 6.80 -5.91
C CYS A 346 20.04 5.93 -4.71
N ILE A 347 19.14 6.45 -3.88
CA ILE A 347 18.54 5.75 -2.75
C ILE A 347 17.19 5.18 -3.19
N VAL A 348 17.03 3.87 -3.09
CA VAL A 348 15.81 3.16 -3.45
C VAL A 348 15.13 2.61 -2.20
N PHE A 349 13.92 3.08 -1.91
CA PHE A 349 13.08 2.53 -0.85
C PHE A 349 12.22 1.41 -1.44
N ALA A 350 12.34 0.20 -0.91
CA ALA A 350 11.65 -0.98 -1.44
C ALA A 350 11.10 -1.87 -0.31
N PRO A 351 9.99 -2.60 -0.56
CA PRO A 351 9.49 -3.58 0.40
C PRO A 351 10.51 -4.70 0.63
N ALA A 352 10.54 -5.27 1.84
CA ALA A 352 11.35 -6.45 2.13
C ALA A 352 10.75 -7.76 1.58
N THR A 353 9.52 -7.71 1.05
CA THR A 353 8.83 -8.86 0.45
C THR A 353 9.17 -8.95 -1.04
N PRO A 354 9.81 -10.04 -1.51
CA PRO A 354 10.12 -10.20 -2.92
C PRO A 354 8.84 -10.29 -3.74
N GLY A 355 8.83 -9.66 -4.92
CA GLY A 355 7.69 -9.61 -5.83
C GLY A 355 8.10 -9.18 -7.23
N PRO A 356 7.17 -8.86 -8.13
CA PRO A 356 7.49 -8.47 -9.52
C PRO A 356 8.43 -7.26 -9.64
N TRP A 357 8.53 -6.44 -8.60
CA TRP A 357 9.46 -5.31 -8.53
C TRP A 357 10.93 -5.74 -8.37
N THR A 358 11.25 -6.92 -7.82
CA THR A 358 12.63 -7.33 -7.56
C THR A 358 13.42 -7.50 -8.85
N ALA A 359 12.89 -8.28 -9.79
CA ALA A 359 13.52 -8.52 -11.08
C ALA A 359 13.68 -7.23 -11.90
N ARG A 360 12.75 -6.27 -11.72
CA ARG A 360 12.78 -4.96 -12.37
C ARG A 360 13.91 -4.11 -11.79
N LEU A 361 13.98 -4.00 -10.47
CA LEU A 361 15.08 -3.30 -9.79
C LEU A 361 16.45 -3.92 -10.09
N GLN A 362 16.57 -5.26 -10.13
CA GLN A 362 17.81 -5.94 -10.51
C GLN A 362 18.27 -5.54 -11.93
N ARG A 363 17.34 -5.46 -12.89
CA ARG A 363 17.64 -5.02 -14.27
C ARG A 363 18.09 -3.56 -14.31
N THR A 364 17.46 -2.68 -13.54
CA THR A 364 17.87 -1.27 -13.42
C THR A 364 19.29 -1.15 -12.90
N LEU A 365 19.62 -1.85 -11.80
CA LEU A 365 20.96 -1.82 -11.18
C LEU A 365 22.05 -2.36 -12.11
N GLN A 366 21.74 -3.35 -12.96
CA GLN A 366 22.69 -3.90 -13.93
C GLN A 366 22.91 -2.99 -15.15
N SER A 367 21.91 -2.19 -15.51
CA SER A 367 21.95 -1.35 -16.73
C SER A 367 22.37 0.10 -16.46
N SER A 368 22.19 0.58 -15.23
CA SER A 368 22.45 1.97 -14.85
C SER A 368 23.80 2.11 -14.13
N PRO A 369 24.71 2.99 -14.60
CA PRO A 369 25.96 3.27 -13.90
C PRO A 369 25.72 4.24 -12.73
N GLY A 370 25.96 3.81 -11.49
CA GLY A 370 25.92 4.70 -10.33
C GLY A 370 25.92 3.95 -8.99
N PRO A 371 26.28 4.62 -7.87
CA PRO A 371 26.16 4.02 -6.56
C PRO A 371 24.69 3.95 -6.14
N PHE A 372 24.20 2.73 -5.93
CA PHE A 372 22.85 2.45 -5.46
C PHE A 372 22.85 2.09 -3.97
N SER A 373 22.00 2.77 -3.19
CA SER A 373 21.66 2.40 -1.82
C SER A 373 20.24 1.87 -1.78
N VAL A 374 20.05 0.58 -1.49
CA VAL A 374 18.73 -0.03 -1.41
C VAL A 374 18.33 -0.18 0.07
N VAL A 375 17.23 0.47 0.43
CA VAL A 375 16.64 0.44 1.76
C VAL A 375 15.42 -0.47 1.73
N PHE A 376 15.59 -1.70 2.21
CA PHE A 376 14.48 -2.63 2.41
C PHE A 376 13.73 -2.30 3.68
N SER A 377 12.41 -2.39 3.66
CA SER A 377 11.58 -2.05 4.82
C SER A 377 10.50 -3.10 5.10
N THR A 378 10.26 -3.38 6.39
CA THR A 378 9.22 -4.30 6.87
C THR A 378 8.53 -3.79 8.13
N ASP A 379 7.38 -4.39 8.46
CA ASP A 379 6.62 -4.19 9.70
C ASP A 379 6.81 -5.37 10.67
N GLY A 380 8.06 -5.71 10.96
CA GLY A 380 8.45 -6.86 11.77
C GLY A 380 9.12 -7.99 10.97
N ILE A 381 10.06 -8.65 11.64
CA ILE A 381 10.73 -9.87 11.19
C ILE A 381 10.35 -10.95 12.19
N ASN A 382 9.82 -12.08 11.72
CA ASN A 382 9.51 -13.21 12.59
C ASN A 382 10.70 -14.15 12.56
N ASP A 383 11.32 -14.37 13.72
CA ASP A 383 12.05 -15.61 13.92
C ASP A 383 11.01 -16.71 14.12
N GLU A 384 11.16 -17.83 13.43
CA GLU A 384 10.25 -18.97 13.48
C GLU A 384 10.15 -19.56 14.90
N GLN A 385 9.40 -18.93 15.80
CA GLN A 385 8.91 -19.59 16.99
C GLN A 385 7.70 -20.42 16.57
N ARG A 386 7.90 -21.74 16.48
CA ARG A 386 6.81 -22.70 16.25
C ARG A 386 5.76 -22.53 17.35
N VAL A 387 4.71 -21.81 17.05
CA VAL A 387 3.56 -21.66 17.94
C VAL A 387 2.85 -23.02 18.00
N PRO A 388 2.67 -23.63 19.18
CA PRO A 388 2.02 -24.93 19.27
C PRO A 388 0.54 -24.83 18.88
N TRP A 389 0.02 -25.88 18.25
CA TRP A 389 -1.28 -25.95 17.58
C TRP A 389 -2.52 -25.60 18.45
N TRP A 390 -2.37 -25.61 19.77
CA TRP A 390 -3.44 -25.23 20.71
C TRP A 390 -3.52 -23.71 20.91
N GLN A 391 -2.41 -22.97 20.73
CA GLN A 391 -2.40 -21.51 20.81
C GLN A 391 -3.00 -20.84 19.56
N THR A 392 -2.85 -21.47 18.39
CA THR A 392 -3.48 -21.00 17.14
C THR A 392 -5.00 -21.05 17.20
N LEU A 393 -5.58 -21.99 17.96
CA LEU A 393 -7.03 -22.08 18.19
C LEU A 393 -7.54 -21.02 19.18
N ALA A 394 -6.75 -20.68 20.20
CA ALA A 394 -7.14 -19.69 21.22
C ALA A 394 -6.94 -18.22 20.78
N LEU A 395 -6.04 -17.95 19.82
CA LEU A 395 -5.70 -16.60 19.33
C LEU A 395 -6.25 -16.29 17.93
N ALA A 396 -6.99 -17.21 17.30
CA ALA A 396 -7.52 -17.07 15.95
C ALA A 396 -8.37 -15.81 15.73
N ASP A 397 -9.03 -15.31 16.78
CA ASP A 397 -9.91 -14.13 16.68
C ASP A 397 -9.15 -12.79 16.62
N ARG A 398 -7.87 -12.73 17.03
CA ARG A 398 -7.06 -11.49 16.92
C ARG A 398 -6.34 -11.33 15.58
N ALA A 399 -6.10 -12.42 14.85
CA ALA A 399 -5.37 -12.36 13.57
C ALA A 399 -6.21 -11.84 12.39
N ARG A 400 -7.55 -11.79 12.52
CA ARG A 400 -8.45 -11.37 11.43
C ARG A 400 -8.63 -9.85 11.29
N ALA A 401 -8.14 -9.04 12.22
CA ALA A 401 -8.37 -7.58 12.23
C ALA A 401 -7.25 -6.73 11.59
N GLY A 402 -6.21 -7.34 11.03
CA GLY A 402 -5.14 -6.60 10.36
C GLY A 402 -3.95 -7.52 10.10
N GLY A 403 -3.87 -8.05 8.88
CA GLY A 403 -2.74 -8.86 8.45
C GLY A 403 -1.47 -8.02 8.38
N ARG A 404 -0.76 -7.89 9.50
CA ARG A 404 0.63 -7.45 9.50
C ARG A 404 1.46 -8.58 8.90
N GLU A 405 1.88 -8.42 7.67
CA GLU A 405 2.70 -9.41 6.97
C GLU A 405 4.10 -9.44 7.59
N THR A 406 4.31 -10.39 8.51
CA THR A 406 5.62 -10.61 9.12
C THR A 406 6.48 -11.47 8.19
N GLN A 407 7.67 -11.00 7.84
CA GLN A 407 8.58 -11.70 6.94
C GLN A 407 9.52 -12.65 7.70
N THR A 408 9.87 -13.77 7.07
CA THR A 408 10.85 -14.71 7.62
C THR A 408 12.26 -14.17 7.44
N THR A 409 13.09 -14.29 8.48
CA THR A 409 14.50 -13.85 8.49
C THR A 409 15.31 -14.38 7.29
N ALA A 410 15.05 -15.62 6.86
CA ALA A 410 15.73 -16.24 5.72
C ALA A 410 15.45 -15.54 4.38
N THR A 411 14.20 -15.18 4.12
CA THR A 411 13.77 -14.51 2.87
C THR A 411 14.38 -13.13 2.76
N VAL A 412 14.34 -12.36 3.86
CA VAL A 412 14.95 -11.02 3.94
C VAL A 412 16.45 -11.12 3.68
N ARG A 413 17.14 -12.08 4.33
CA ARG A 413 18.58 -12.26 4.16
C ARG A 413 18.96 -12.60 2.72
N GLN A 414 18.20 -13.48 2.07
CA GLN A 414 18.42 -13.84 0.68
C GLN A 414 18.27 -12.60 -0.22
N LEU A 415 17.21 -11.82 -0.04
CA LEU A 415 16.96 -10.59 -0.79
C LEU A 415 18.12 -9.60 -0.64
N MET A 416 18.58 -9.36 0.59
CA MET A 416 19.70 -8.46 0.85
C MET A 416 20.99 -8.93 0.16
N LEU A 417 21.29 -10.23 0.23
CA LEU A 417 22.46 -10.81 -0.43
C LEU A 417 22.40 -10.71 -1.96
N GLU A 418 21.22 -10.87 -2.56
CA GLU A 418 21.03 -10.73 -4.01
C GLU A 418 21.37 -9.32 -4.49
N PHE A 419 20.89 -8.29 -3.79
CA PHE A 419 21.17 -6.90 -4.15
C PHE A 419 22.59 -6.45 -3.80
N HIS A 420 23.15 -6.98 -2.70
CA HIS A 420 24.55 -6.72 -2.36
C HIS A 420 25.51 -7.29 -3.41
N LYS A 421 25.24 -8.49 -3.96
CA LYS A 421 26.02 -9.08 -5.07
C LYS A 421 26.00 -8.23 -6.34
N LEU A 422 24.98 -7.39 -6.53
CA LEU A 422 24.89 -6.45 -7.65
C LEU A 422 25.66 -5.13 -7.39
N GLY A 423 26.38 -5.03 -6.28
CA GLY A 423 27.17 -3.85 -5.93
C GLY A 423 26.38 -2.75 -5.23
N ALA A 424 25.14 -2.99 -4.81
CA ALA A 424 24.36 -2.03 -4.05
C ALA A 424 24.73 -2.05 -2.56
N HIS A 425 24.70 -0.88 -1.92
CA HIS A 425 24.72 -0.77 -0.47
C HIS A 425 23.33 -1.10 0.07
N VAL A 426 23.20 -2.10 0.93
CA VAL A 426 21.89 -2.60 1.38
C VAL A 426 21.70 -2.38 2.88
N VAL A 427 20.59 -1.72 3.22
CA VAL A 427 20.14 -1.53 4.61
C VAL A 427 18.72 -2.07 4.74
N MET A 428 18.46 -2.78 5.85
CA MET A 428 17.12 -3.24 6.20
C MET A 428 16.59 -2.43 7.37
N VAL A 429 15.36 -1.92 7.27
CA VAL A 429 14.72 -1.11 8.30
C VAL A 429 13.43 -1.78 8.74
N ASP A 430 13.34 -2.10 10.02
CA ASP A 430 12.10 -2.56 10.62
C ASP A 430 11.34 -1.38 11.24
N ARG A 431 10.24 -0.99 10.60
CA ARG A 431 9.39 0.13 11.02
C ARG A 431 8.68 -0.15 12.35
N GLN A 432 8.40 -1.41 12.66
CA GLN A 432 7.69 -1.78 13.88
C GLN A 432 8.57 -1.66 15.11
N THR A 433 9.83 -2.11 15.04
CA THR A 433 10.79 -2.01 16.14
C THR A 433 11.56 -0.69 16.13
N GLY A 434 11.70 -0.05 14.97
CA GLY A 434 12.53 1.13 14.76
C GLY A 434 14.03 0.82 14.62
N LEU A 435 14.38 -0.45 14.36
CA LEU A 435 15.77 -0.91 14.22
C LEU A 435 16.20 -0.95 12.76
N SER A 436 17.48 -0.65 12.52
CA SER A 436 18.13 -0.81 11.22
C SER A 436 19.16 -1.92 11.29
N PHE A 437 19.33 -2.64 10.19
CA PHE A 437 20.22 -3.79 10.08
C PHE A 437 21.07 -3.69 8.81
N ASP A 438 22.33 -4.12 8.91
CA ASP A 438 23.25 -4.27 7.77
C ASP A 438 22.94 -5.53 6.94
N GLN A 439 23.69 -5.73 5.86
CA GLN A 439 23.64 -6.91 4.99
C GLN A 439 23.83 -8.26 5.71
N HIS A 440 24.39 -8.27 6.92
CA HIS A 440 24.59 -9.44 7.76
C HIS A 440 23.53 -9.57 8.85
N LEU A 441 22.50 -8.72 8.85
CA LEU A 441 21.47 -8.58 9.88
C LEU A 441 22.02 -8.17 11.25
N LYS A 442 23.17 -7.48 11.29
CA LYS A 442 23.67 -6.83 12.49
C LYS A 442 23.04 -5.45 12.61
N ARG A 443 22.68 -5.08 13.84
CA ARG A 443 22.09 -3.78 14.13
C ARG A 443 23.08 -2.65 13.80
N VAL A 444 22.58 -1.61 13.14
CA VAL A 444 23.32 -0.38 12.77
C VAL A 444 22.65 0.83 13.39
#